data_AF-A0A9W7FKN5-F1
#
_entry.id   AF-A0A9W7FKN5-F1
#
_cell.length_a   1.000
_cell.length_b   1.000
_cell.length_c   1.000
_cell.angle_alpha   90.00
_cell.angle_beta   90.00
_cell.angle_gamma   90.00
#
_symmetry.space_group_name_H-M   'P 1'
#
loop_
_entity.id
_entity.type
_entity.pdbx_description
1 polymer ?
#
loop_
_entity_poly.entity_id
_entity_poly.type
_entity_poly.pdbx_seq_one_letter_code
_entity_poly.pdbx_strand_id
1 'polypeptide(L)'
;MLDYGFCIKNNEWETVQFTQRLHRPDEPDELFKKIKNVLNRAGLNGLRSLKLGQEGGFGKGLMFYRIVNLTLEEIDSILGEDVNECGTRKIEHTVINKSNEIKALHAYISLLSTFDVSNLNDDLGLLENVDVCGRLRTAVMYRVERMKIVKNAFEMCEEGVRRISLM
;
A
#
# COMPACT_ATOMS: atom_id res chain seq x y z
N MET A 1 -10.99 -18.90 -6.72
CA MET A 1 -12.17 -18.56 -7.55
C MET A 1 -11.89 -18.78 -9.03
N LEU A 2 -10.90 -18.09 -9.62
CA LEU A 2 -10.60 -18.20 -11.06
C LEU A 2 -10.16 -19.61 -11.50
N ASP A 3 -9.17 -20.19 -10.83
CA ASP A 3 -8.63 -21.50 -11.26
C ASP A 3 -9.41 -22.69 -10.70
N TYR A 4 -9.96 -22.55 -9.50
CA TYR A 4 -10.54 -23.66 -8.72
C TYR A 4 -12.07 -23.62 -8.60
N GLY A 5 -12.74 -22.55 -9.03
CA GLY A 5 -14.20 -22.44 -8.97
C GLY A 5 -14.82 -22.24 -7.59
N PHE A 6 -14.03 -22.19 -6.50
CA PHE A 6 -14.50 -21.89 -5.14
C PHE A 6 -13.76 -20.70 -4.50
N CYS A 7 -14.28 -20.22 -3.38
CA CYS A 7 -13.67 -19.18 -2.54
C CYS A 7 -13.61 -19.70 -1.10
N ILE A 8 -12.55 -19.37 -0.38
CA ILE A 8 -12.36 -19.73 1.03
C ILE A 8 -12.72 -18.49 1.85
N LYS A 9 -13.65 -18.66 2.79
CA LYS A 9 -14.04 -17.60 3.74
C LYS A 9 -12.91 -17.37 4.74
N ASN A 10 -12.61 -16.11 5.05
CA ASN A 10 -11.52 -15.70 5.95
C ASN A 10 -10.17 -16.27 5.52
N ASN A 11 -9.87 -16.18 4.22
CA ASN A 11 -8.61 -16.68 3.69
C ASN A 11 -7.45 -15.74 4.05
N GLU A 12 -6.60 -16.15 4.99
CA GLU A 12 -5.42 -15.39 5.41
C GLU A 12 -4.40 -15.17 4.28
N TRP A 13 -4.48 -15.96 3.21
CA TRP A 13 -3.61 -15.86 2.04
C TRP A 13 -4.24 -15.06 0.89
N GLU A 14 -5.45 -14.51 1.08
CA GLU A 14 -6.08 -13.67 0.06
C GLU A 14 -5.30 -12.37 -0.10
N THR A 15 -5.21 -11.89 -1.34
CA THR A 15 -4.43 -10.67 -1.62
C THR A 15 -5.09 -9.77 -2.65
N VAL A 16 -4.95 -8.46 -2.43
CA VAL A 16 -5.36 -7.45 -3.42
C VAL A 16 -4.11 -6.89 -4.09
N GLN A 17 -4.01 -7.11 -5.39
CA GLN A 17 -2.90 -6.61 -6.19
C GLN A 17 -3.14 -5.15 -6.58
N PHE A 18 -2.13 -4.30 -6.42
CA PHE A 18 -2.15 -2.91 -6.83
C PHE A 18 -0.79 -2.52 -7.39
N THR A 19 -0.76 -1.48 -8.23
CA THR A 19 0.48 -1.01 -8.87
C THR A 19 0.83 0.37 -8.38
N GLN A 20 2.05 0.52 -7.86
CA GLN A 20 2.66 1.82 -7.57
C GLN A 20 3.64 2.17 -8.68
N ARG A 21 3.64 3.45 -9.06
CA ARG A 21 4.53 3.96 -10.10
C ARG A 21 5.11 5.29 -9.65
N LEU A 22 6.43 5.43 -9.77
CA LEU A 22 7.10 6.70 -9.64
C LEU A 22 6.76 7.54 -10.88
N HIS A 23 6.12 8.69 -10.67
CA HIS A 23 5.84 9.62 -11.76
C HIS A 23 7.16 10.10 -12.38
N ARG A 24 7.29 9.94 -13.70
CA ARG A 24 8.46 10.41 -14.43
C ARG A 24 8.13 11.77 -15.03
N PRO A 25 8.80 12.85 -14.58
CA PRO A 25 8.66 14.15 -15.24
C PRO A 25 9.25 14.08 -16.65
N ASP A 26 8.78 14.95 -17.55
CA ASP A 26 9.23 15.02 -18.94
C ASP A 26 10.74 15.25 -19.02
N GLU A 27 11.27 16.11 -18.14
CA GLU A 27 12.70 16.30 -17.90
C GLU A 27 13.08 15.80 -16.49
N PRO A 28 13.87 14.71 -16.36
CA PRO A 28 14.25 14.17 -15.06
C PRO A 28 15.21 15.10 -14.30
N ASP A 29 14.68 15.76 -13.26
CA ASP A 29 15.45 16.57 -12.33
C ASP A 29 16.37 15.71 -11.42
N GLU A 30 17.20 16.38 -10.63
CA GLU A 30 18.12 15.74 -9.70
C GLU A 30 17.37 14.93 -8.62
N LEU A 31 16.25 15.46 -8.13
CA LEU A 31 15.42 14.82 -7.11
C LEU A 31 14.89 13.47 -7.60
N PHE A 32 14.32 13.41 -8.79
CA PHE A 32 13.82 12.17 -9.40
C PHE A 32 14.94 11.12 -9.52
N LYS A 33 16.14 11.53 -9.97
CA LYS A 33 17.28 10.62 -10.10
C LYS A 33 17.70 10.04 -8.75
N LYS A 34 17.75 10.87 -7.71
CA LYS A 34 18.11 10.40 -6.36
C LYS A 34 17.02 9.52 -5.74
N ILE A 35 15.74 9.90 -5.83
CA ILE A 35 14.60 9.07 -5.38
C ILE A 35 14.65 7.70 -6.05
N LYS A 36 14.84 7.66 -7.36
CA LYS A 36 14.95 6.40 -8.12
C LYS A 36 16.12 5.54 -7.63
N ASN A 37 17.26 6.15 -7.30
CA ASN A 37 18.41 5.44 -6.75
C ASN A 37 18.09 4.83 -5.36
N VAL A 38 17.49 5.62 -4.46
CA VAL A 38 17.07 5.15 -3.13
C VAL A 38 16.06 4.00 -3.25
N LEU A 39 15.06 4.15 -4.12
CA LEU A 39 14.08 3.12 -4.44
C LEU A 39 14.73 1.82 -4.93
N ASN A 40 15.67 1.90 -5.88
CA ASN A 40 16.39 0.74 -6.38
C ASN A 40 17.21 0.04 -5.28
N ARG A 41 17.91 0.81 -4.44
CA ARG A 41 18.68 0.28 -3.28
C ARG A 41 17.79 -0.40 -2.24
N ALA A 42 16.54 0.06 -2.10
CA ALA A 42 15.53 -0.53 -1.23
C ALA A 42 14.84 -1.76 -1.86
N GLY A 43 15.22 -2.19 -3.06
CA GLY A 43 14.53 -3.25 -3.80
C GLY A 43 13.09 -2.87 -4.21
N LEU A 44 12.80 -1.56 -4.26
CA LEU A 44 11.52 -0.98 -4.65
C LEU A 44 11.63 -0.37 -6.06
N ASN A 45 11.73 -1.19 -7.11
CA ASN A 45 11.79 -0.68 -8.48
C ASN A 45 10.66 0.34 -8.77
N GLY A 46 10.94 1.36 -9.59
CA GLY A 46 10.03 2.49 -9.85
C GLY A 46 8.67 2.15 -10.47
N LEU A 47 8.44 0.88 -10.84
CA LEU A 47 7.13 0.30 -11.12
C LEU A 47 7.03 -1.00 -10.32
N ARG A 48 6.09 -1.09 -9.39
CA ARG A 48 5.93 -2.27 -8.54
C ARG A 48 4.47 -2.68 -8.44
N SER A 49 4.24 -3.95 -8.77
CA SER A 49 3.02 -4.62 -8.34
C SER A 49 3.22 -5.12 -6.91
N LEU A 50 2.36 -4.69 -6.00
CA LEU A 50 2.31 -5.13 -4.62
C LEU A 50 1.01 -5.90 -4.35
N LYS A 51 1.04 -6.73 -3.31
CA LYS A 51 -0.09 -7.52 -2.84
C LYS A 51 -0.42 -7.09 -1.41
N LEU A 52 -1.53 -6.39 -1.22
CA LEU A 52 -2.13 -6.19 0.12
C LEU A 52 -2.63 -7.54 0.63
N GLY A 53 -2.64 -7.76 1.94
CA GLY A 53 -3.02 -9.04 2.56
C GLY A 53 -1.86 -10.03 2.71
N GLN A 54 -0.78 -9.86 1.94
CA GLN A 54 0.46 -10.60 2.16
C GLN A 54 1.28 -9.92 3.28
N GLU A 55 1.98 -10.72 4.08
CA GLU A 55 2.92 -10.22 5.09
C GLU A 55 3.93 -9.21 4.49
N GLY A 56 4.04 -8.04 5.12
CA GLY A 56 4.91 -6.95 4.67
C GLY A 56 4.44 -6.20 3.42
N GLY A 57 3.33 -6.59 2.78
CA GLY A 57 2.78 -5.91 1.59
C GLY A 57 2.39 -4.46 1.88
N PHE A 58 1.71 -4.23 3.00
CA PHE A 58 1.37 -2.88 3.48
C PHE A 58 2.64 -2.04 3.72
N GLY A 59 3.58 -2.56 4.50
CA GLY A 59 4.82 -1.86 4.86
C GLY A 59 5.67 -1.47 3.64
N LYS A 60 5.81 -2.39 2.67
CA LYS A 60 6.50 -2.12 1.41
C LYS A 60 5.82 -1.02 0.58
N GLY A 61 4.48 -0.99 0.57
CA GLY A 61 3.72 0.04 -0.11
C GLY A 61 3.85 1.41 0.55
N LEU A 62 3.86 1.46 1.89
CA LEU A 62 4.07 2.71 2.63
C LEU A 62 5.52 3.21 2.48
N MET A 63 6.50 2.31 2.55
CA MET A 63 7.92 2.63 2.33
C MET A 63 8.17 3.27 0.97
N PHE A 64 7.49 2.77 -0.07
CA PHE A 64 7.54 3.40 -1.40
C PHE A 64 7.14 4.88 -1.32
N TYR A 65 5.99 5.20 -0.72
CA TYR A 65 5.54 6.58 -0.61
C TYR A 65 6.38 7.44 0.34
N ARG A 66 7.00 6.88 1.37
CA ARG A 66 7.97 7.60 2.20
C ARG A 66 9.15 8.09 1.35
N ILE A 67 9.72 7.20 0.52
CA ILE A 67 10.85 7.53 -0.35
C ILE A 67 10.45 8.53 -1.44
N VAL A 68 9.27 8.36 -2.05
CA VAL A 68 8.79 9.27 -3.10
C VAL A 68 8.51 10.68 -2.59
N ASN A 69 8.15 10.83 -1.31
CA ASN A 69 7.88 12.13 -0.69
C ASN A 69 9.12 12.77 -0.03
N LEU A 70 10.32 12.19 -0.23
CA LEU A 70 11.54 12.77 0.31
C LEU A 70 11.90 14.09 -0.39
N THR A 71 12.44 15.03 0.37
CA THR A 71 13.12 16.22 -0.16
C THR A 71 14.58 15.91 -0.51
N LEU A 72 15.22 16.79 -1.30
CA LEU A 72 16.65 16.67 -1.59
C LEU A 72 17.50 16.63 -0.31
N GLU A 73 17.18 17.51 0.65
CA GLU A 73 17.86 17.59 1.94
C GLU A 73 17.72 16.30 2.76
N GLU A 74 16.52 15.72 2.80
CA GLU A 74 16.28 14.45 3.50
C GLU A 74 17.02 13.28 2.82
N ILE A 75 17.04 13.26 1.48
CA ILE A 75 17.79 12.26 0.72
C ILE A 75 19.29 12.39 0.97
N ASP A 76 19.83 13.61 0.94
CA ASP A 76 21.24 13.86 1.15
C ASP A 76 21.66 13.53 2.58
N SER A 77 20.78 13.73 3.57
CA SER A 77 20.99 13.23 4.94
C SER A 77 20.99 11.70 5.01
N ILE A 78 20.09 11.02 4.30
CA ILE A 78 19.99 9.55 4.27
C ILE A 78 21.18 8.91 3.53
N LEU A 79 21.63 9.54 2.44
CA LEU A 79 22.72 9.04 1.58
C LEU A 79 24.10 9.50 2.04
N GLY A 80 24.20 10.65 2.69
CA GLY A 80 25.46 11.29 3.11
C GLY A 80 26.13 10.61 4.31
N GLU A 81 25.38 9.83 5.11
CA GLU A 81 25.94 9.07 6.23
C GLU A 81 26.48 7.69 5.84
N ASP A 82 26.08 7.10 4.71
CA ASP A 82 26.47 5.73 4.38
C ASP A 82 26.41 5.48 2.86
N VAL A 83 27.58 5.38 2.24
CA VAL A 83 27.75 5.05 0.81
C VAL A 83 27.36 3.58 0.54
N ASN A 84 27.21 2.77 1.60
CA ASN A 84 26.87 1.34 1.53
C ASN A 84 25.41 1.04 1.91
N GLU A 85 24.93 -0.15 1.56
CA GLU A 85 23.56 -0.71 1.67
C GLU A 85 22.82 -0.52 3.02
N CYS A 86 23.45 0.04 4.05
CA CYS A 86 22.90 0.20 5.40
C CYS A 86 21.89 1.36 5.51
N GLY A 87 22.04 2.43 4.71
CA GLY A 87 21.14 3.60 4.78
C GLY A 87 19.69 3.30 4.40
N THR A 88 19.44 2.36 3.49
CA THR A 88 18.09 1.96 3.08
C THR A 88 17.36 1.11 4.12
N ARG A 89 18.07 0.41 5.01
CA ARG A 89 17.46 -0.31 6.15
C ARG A 89 16.86 0.63 7.20
N LYS A 90 17.39 1.85 7.35
CA LYS A 90 16.78 2.89 8.20
C LYS A 90 15.38 3.28 7.70
N ILE A 91 15.12 3.20 6.39
CA ILE A 91 13.83 3.60 5.80
C ILE A 91 12.74 2.54 6.00
N GLU A 92 13.12 1.25 6.09
CA GLU A 92 12.15 0.15 6.28
C GLU A 92 11.40 0.24 7.61
N HIS A 93 12.04 0.81 8.65
CA HIS A 93 11.52 0.74 10.02
C HIS A 93 11.38 2.10 10.73
N THR A 94 11.79 3.20 10.11
CA THR A 94 11.82 4.50 10.79
C THR A 94 10.92 5.52 10.10
N VAL A 95 10.09 6.18 10.91
CA VAL A 95 9.39 7.41 10.52
C VAL A 95 10.44 8.48 10.23
N ILE A 96 10.49 8.99 9.01
CA ILE A 96 11.53 9.94 8.59
C ILE A 96 11.36 11.27 9.34
N ASN A 97 10.16 11.85 9.23
CA ASN A 97 9.66 12.92 10.10
C ASN A 97 8.13 12.99 9.97
N LYS A 98 7.48 13.79 10.82
CA LYS A 98 6.01 13.91 10.85
C LYS A 98 5.44 14.34 9.48
N SER A 99 6.08 15.28 8.79
CA SER A 99 5.59 15.82 7.51
C SER A 99 5.64 14.78 6.40
N ASN A 100 6.78 14.10 6.23
CA ASN A 100 6.96 13.03 5.25
C ASN A 100 5.98 11.88 5.50
N GLU A 101 5.81 11.47 6.77
CA GLU A 101 4.94 10.37 7.13
C GLU A 101 3.46 10.67 6.82
N ILE A 102 2.98 11.87 7.15
CA ILE A 102 1.62 12.31 6.82
C ILE A 102 1.42 12.31 5.29
N LYS A 103 2.38 12.85 4.53
CA LYS A 103 2.32 12.84 3.04
C LYS A 103 2.29 11.42 2.49
N ALA A 104 3.12 10.52 3.02
CA ALA A 104 3.18 9.12 2.59
C ALA A 104 1.87 8.37 2.87
N LEU A 105 1.30 8.56 4.07
CA LEU A 105 0.01 7.98 4.44
C LEU A 105 -1.13 8.52 3.58
N HIS A 106 -1.20 9.83 3.32
CA HIS A 106 -2.22 10.40 2.43
C HIS A 106 -2.08 9.93 0.98
N ALA A 107 -0.85 9.83 0.46
CA ALA A 107 -0.61 9.27 -0.87
C ALA A 107 -1.09 7.81 -0.94
N TYR A 108 -0.87 7.04 0.13
CA TYR A 108 -1.34 5.66 0.20
C TYR A 108 -2.87 5.56 0.33
N ILE A 109 -3.49 6.41 1.15
CA ILE A 109 -4.95 6.55 1.24
C ILE A 109 -5.54 6.85 -0.13
N SER A 110 -4.96 7.82 -0.87
CA SER A 110 -5.43 8.17 -2.22
C SER A 110 -5.40 6.98 -3.18
N LEU A 111 -4.36 6.15 -3.12
CA LEU A 111 -4.29 4.91 -3.88
C LEU A 111 -5.36 3.91 -3.43
N LEU A 112 -5.54 3.71 -2.13
CA LEU A 112 -6.54 2.77 -1.59
C LEU A 112 -7.97 3.19 -1.95
N SER A 113 -8.24 4.50 -2.03
CA SER A 113 -9.54 5.05 -2.45
C SER A 113 -9.89 4.74 -3.92
N THR A 114 -8.95 4.26 -4.73
CA THR A 114 -9.25 3.78 -6.10
C THR A 114 -9.98 2.43 -6.11
N PHE A 115 -9.97 1.71 -4.99
CA PHE A 115 -10.73 0.48 -4.81
C PHE A 115 -12.11 0.81 -4.26
N ASP A 116 -13.16 0.40 -4.98
CA ASP A 116 -14.53 0.52 -4.48
C ASP A 116 -14.80 -0.50 -3.38
N VAL A 117 -15.03 0.01 -2.17
CA VAL A 117 -15.39 -0.77 -0.96
C VAL A 117 -16.77 -0.38 -0.41
N SER A 118 -17.52 0.47 -1.13
CA SER A 118 -18.80 1.04 -0.66
C SER A 118 -19.87 -0.03 -0.41
N ASN A 119 -19.87 -1.09 -1.22
CA ASN A 119 -20.86 -2.16 -1.17
C ASN A 119 -20.55 -3.29 -0.16
N LEU A 120 -19.54 -3.13 0.71
CA LEU A 120 -19.11 -4.20 1.62
C LEU A 120 -20.23 -4.68 2.55
N ASN A 121 -21.01 -3.76 3.14
CA ASN A 121 -22.08 -4.13 4.06
C ASN A 121 -23.26 -4.77 3.33
N ASP A 122 -23.59 -4.28 2.13
CA ASP A 122 -24.67 -4.84 1.32
C ASP A 122 -24.35 -6.27 0.88
N ASP A 123 -23.10 -6.53 0.52
CA ASP A 123 -22.64 -7.87 0.17
C ASP A 123 -22.61 -8.84 1.34
N LEU A 124 -22.23 -8.36 2.53
CA LEU A 124 -22.34 -9.16 3.75
C LEU A 124 -23.80 -9.49 4.03
N GLY A 125 -24.70 -8.52 3.91
CA GLY A 125 -26.13 -8.71 4.05
C GLY A 125 -26.70 -9.71 3.05
N LEU A 126 -26.26 -9.67 1.78
CA LEU A 126 -26.65 -10.62 0.75
C LEU A 126 -26.22 -12.05 1.10
N LEU A 127 -24.99 -12.24 1.59
CA LEU A 127 -24.47 -13.57 1.96
C LEU A 127 -25.17 -14.18 3.17
N GLU A 128 -25.64 -13.35 4.09
CA GLU A 128 -26.29 -13.76 5.34
C GLU A 128 -27.80 -13.97 5.20
N ASN A 129 -28.49 -13.11 4.44
CA ASN A 129 -29.94 -13.01 4.49
C ASN A 129 -30.65 -13.48 3.22
N VAL A 130 -29.92 -13.78 2.14
CA VAL A 130 -30.50 -14.15 0.85
C VAL A 130 -29.98 -15.51 0.41
N ASP A 131 -30.90 -16.38 -0.01
CA ASP A 131 -30.51 -17.61 -0.68
C ASP A 131 -30.11 -17.29 -2.13
N VAL A 132 -28.86 -17.59 -2.45
CA VAL A 132 -28.24 -17.26 -3.74
C VAL A 132 -27.54 -18.49 -4.27
N CYS A 133 -27.54 -18.67 -5.59
CA CYS A 133 -26.90 -19.83 -6.20
C CYS A 133 -25.39 -19.86 -5.89
N GLY A 134 -24.81 -21.06 -5.85
CA GLY A 134 -23.42 -21.27 -5.39
C GLY A 134 -22.37 -20.44 -6.14
N ARG A 135 -22.57 -20.19 -7.45
CA ARG A 135 -21.68 -19.35 -8.25
C ARG A 135 -21.73 -17.88 -7.85
N LEU A 136 -22.94 -17.34 -7.66
CA LEU A 136 -23.12 -15.96 -7.20
C LEU A 136 -22.56 -15.79 -5.80
N ARG A 137 -22.86 -16.73 -4.88
CA ARG A 137 -22.29 -16.76 -3.53
C ARG A 137 -20.77 -16.71 -3.55
N THR A 138 -20.14 -17.51 -4.40
CA THR A 138 -18.68 -17.56 -4.54
C THR A 138 -18.10 -16.23 -5.05
N ALA A 139 -18.75 -15.61 -6.03
CA ALA A 139 -18.32 -14.33 -6.58
C ALA A 139 -18.44 -13.19 -5.56
N VAL A 140 -19.57 -13.12 -4.84
CA VAL A 140 -19.80 -12.13 -3.78
C VAL A 140 -18.81 -12.31 -2.64
N MET A 141 -18.61 -13.55 -2.17
CA MET A 141 -17.64 -13.84 -1.11
C MET A 141 -16.22 -13.45 -1.52
N TYR A 142 -15.81 -13.75 -2.76
CA TYR A 142 -14.51 -13.32 -3.27
C TYR A 142 -14.35 -11.80 -3.29
N ARG A 143 -15.40 -11.06 -3.65
CA ARG A 143 -15.40 -9.59 -3.60
C ARG A 143 -15.30 -9.08 -2.17
N VAL A 144 -16.07 -9.64 -1.24
CA VAL A 144 -16.07 -9.28 0.19
C VAL A 144 -14.69 -9.45 0.82
N GLU A 145 -14.05 -10.60 0.63
CA GLU A 145 -12.74 -10.87 1.22
C GLU A 145 -11.69 -9.84 0.76
N ARG A 146 -11.73 -9.44 -0.51
CA ARG A 146 -10.84 -8.41 -1.05
C ARG A 146 -11.17 -7.01 -0.53
N MET A 147 -12.44 -6.66 -0.41
CA MET A 147 -12.86 -5.37 0.16
C MET A 147 -12.43 -5.24 1.64
N LYS A 148 -12.50 -6.32 2.42
CA LYS A 148 -11.99 -6.35 3.81
C LYS A 148 -10.51 -6.02 3.88
N ILE A 149 -9.69 -6.59 2.99
CA ILE A 149 -8.24 -6.32 2.94
C ILE A 149 -7.96 -4.83 2.69
N VAL A 150 -8.65 -4.24 1.71
CA VAL A 150 -8.48 -2.81 1.38
C VAL A 150 -8.97 -1.93 2.53
N LYS A 151 -10.16 -2.22 3.09
CA LYS A 151 -10.74 -1.45 4.19
C LYS A 151 -9.82 -1.46 5.42
N ASN A 152 -9.28 -2.62 5.78
CA ASN A 152 -8.31 -2.72 6.89
C ASN A 152 -7.06 -1.87 6.62
N ALA A 153 -6.50 -1.92 5.41
CA ALA A 153 -5.36 -1.07 5.05
C ALA A 153 -5.69 0.43 5.12
N PHE A 154 -6.92 0.82 4.74
CA PHE A 154 -7.40 2.19 4.81
C PHE A 154 -7.49 2.68 6.26
N GLU A 155 -8.13 1.90 7.14
CA GLU A 155 -8.26 2.18 8.57
C GLU A 155 -6.90 2.28 9.26
N MET A 156 -5.94 1.41 8.90
CA MET A 156 -4.56 1.48 9.39
C MET A 156 -3.87 2.81 9.02
N CYS A 157 -4.08 3.30 7.79
CA CYS A 157 -3.51 4.56 7.35
C CYS A 157 -4.15 5.77 8.06
N GLU A 158 -5.48 5.81 8.16
CA GLU A 158 -6.19 6.89 8.86
C GLU A 158 -5.81 6.97 10.34
N GLU A 159 -5.74 5.83 11.01
CA GLU A 159 -5.28 5.75 12.39
C GLU A 159 -3.82 6.22 12.52
N GLY A 160 -2.96 5.89 11.55
CA GLY A 160 -1.59 6.40 11.46
C GLY A 160 -1.55 7.94 11.41
N VAL A 161 -2.32 8.54 10.50
CA VAL A 161 -2.41 10.01 10.37
C VAL A 161 -2.89 10.64 11.68
N ARG A 162 -3.96 10.08 12.28
CA ARG A 162 -4.54 10.55 13.53
C ARG A 162 -3.52 10.54 14.67
N ARG A 163 -2.79 9.43 14.85
CA ARG A 163 -1.76 9.30 15.91
C ARG A 163 -0.66 10.33 15.76
N ILE A 164 -0.12 10.52 14.55
CA ILE A 164 0.97 11.47 14.31
C ILE A 164 0.50 12.91 14.53
N SER A 165 -0.75 13.21 14.19
CA SER A 165 -1.34 14.54 14.34
C SER A 165 -1.58 14.94 15.81
N LEU A 166 -1.66 13.96 16.71
CA LEU A 166 -1.85 14.18 18.16
C LEU A 166 -0.53 14.26 18.94
N MET A 167 0.60 13.90 18.32
CA MET A 167 1.96 14.01 18.90
C MET A 167 2.55 15.39 18.65
#